data_AF-A0ABD2NJQ6-F1
#
_entry.id   AF-A0ABD2NJQ6-F1
#
_cell.length_a   1.000
_cell.length_b   1.000
_cell.length_c   1.000
_cell.angle_alpha   90.00
_cell.angle_beta   90.00
_cell.angle_gamma   90.00
#
_symmetry.space_group_name_H-M   'P 1'
#
loop_
_entity.id
_entity.type
_entity.pdbx_description
1 polymer ?
#
loop_
_entity_poly.entity_id
_entity_poly.type
_entity_poly.pdbx_seq_one_letter_code
_entity_poly.pdbx_strand_id
1 'polypeptide(L)'
;MIRSCFNNHNINTYLVPHIHSAKIETTFNKCFKRMYSSSKSKNLTHIDEQGKASMVDVSTKNVTSRTATAKGSVYVGASITKLIKENNIKKGDVLGVAKLAGIMAAKKTSELVPLCHNISLNNIKVDTSLDEEKNIVFIEATVSCDGKTGVEMEALTAVSIAALTIYDMCKAVNKKMIIKDIYLVRKTGGSSGIHDFEI
;
A
#
# COMPACT_ATOMS: atom_id res chain seq x y z
N MET A 1 -19.37 59.86 4.93
CA MET A 1 -19.17 58.68 5.80
C MET A 1 -17.78 58.14 5.54
N ILE A 2 -17.03 57.94 6.62
CA ILE A 2 -15.56 58.01 6.72
C ILE A 2 -14.83 56.84 6.05
N ARG A 3 -13.62 57.17 5.57
CA ARG A 3 -12.55 56.34 5.04
C ARG A 3 -11.74 55.70 6.19
N SER A 4 -11.17 54.52 5.92
CA SER A 4 -9.87 54.03 6.44
C SER A 4 -9.75 53.22 7.73
N CYS A 5 -8.69 52.41 7.67
CA CYS A 5 -7.76 51.96 8.71
C CYS A 5 -8.09 50.57 9.28
N PHE A 6 -7.32 49.50 9.08
CA PHE A 6 -5.86 49.39 8.88
C PHE A 6 -5.05 50.30 9.83
N ASN A 7 -4.81 49.80 11.03
CA ASN A 7 -3.67 50.09 11.91
C ASN A 7 -3.07 48.71 12.22
N ASN A 8 -1.82 48.34 11.94
CA ASN A 8 -0.51 48.99 12.03
C ASN A 8 -0.12 49.41 13.44
N HIS A 9 0.76 48.61 14.06
CA HIS A 9 1.85 48.95 15.00
C HIS A 9 2.61 47.61 15.25
N ASN A 10 3.92 47.45 15.16
CA ASN A 10 5.03 48.40 15.19
C ASN A 10 6.21 47.90 14.34
N ILE A 11 6.91 48.87 13.76
CA ILE A 11 8.21 48.76 13.10
C ILE A 11 9.29 49.01 14.15
N ASN A 12 10.36 48.19 14.16
CA ASN A 12 11.73 48.61 14.51
C ASN A 12 12.70 47.53 13.95
N THR A 13 13.06 47.59 12.67
CA THR A 13 14.38 47.99 12.14
C THR A 13 15.60 47.49 12.91
N TYR A 14 16.37 46.58 12.30
CA TYR A 14 17.82 46.73 12.09
C TYR A 14 18.26 46.05 10.77
N LEU A 15 18.51 46.91 9.78
CA LEU A 15 19.63 46.94 8.83
C LEU A 15 20.13 45.67 8.09
N VAL A 16 19.98 45.80 6.76
CA VAL A 16 20.55 45.16 5.55
C VAL A 16 22.05 44.76 5.64
N PRO A 17 22.57 43.84 4.78
CA PRO A 17 22.82 44.22 3.40
C PRO A 17 22.44 43.18 2.32
N HIS A 18 21.97 43.75 1.22
CA HIS A 18 22.04 43.22 -0.13
C HIS A 18 23.31 42.42 -0.38
N ILE A 19 23.16 41.18 -0.87
CA ILE A 19 24.19 40.54 -1.67
C ILE A 19 23.55 40.06 -2.97
N HIS A 20 24.22 40.48 -4.03
CA HIS A 20 24.02 40.23 -5.44
C HIS A 20 23.68 38.78 -5.81
N SER A 21 22.78 38.67 -6.80
CA SER A 21 22.77 37.68 -7.88
C SER A 21 24.08 36.91 -8.06
N ALA A 22 24.09 35.60 -7.76
CA ALA A 22 24.95 34.61 -8.40
C ALA A 22 24.51 33.16 -8.07
N LYS A 23 23.97 32.48 -9.08
CA LYS A 23 24.17 31.05 -9.41
C LYS A 23 24.20 30.03 -8.26
N ILE A 24 23.03 29.52 -7.86
CA ILE A 24 22.91 28.17 -7.29
C ILE A 24 21.74 27.46 -7.98
N GLU A 25 21.88 27.23 -9.28
CA GLU A 25 20.89 26.49 -10.07
C GLU A 25 21.59 25.47 -10.99
N THR A 26 22.46 24.61 -10.44
CA THR A 26 23.32 23.79 -11.33
C THR A 26 23.58 22.33 -10.97
N THR A 27 22.91 21.73 -9.98
CA THR A 27 23.11 20.27 -9.76
C THR A 27 21.82 19.48 -9.54
N PHE A 28 20.86 20.03 -8.78
CA PHE A 28 19.62 19.32 -8.47
C PHE A 28 18.69 19.16 -9.69
N ASN A 29 18.40 20.25 -10.40
CA ASN A 29 17.53 20.23 -11.59
C ASN A 29 18.15 19.48 -12.77
N LYS A 30 19.48 19.45 -12.87
CA LYS A 30 20.19 18.82 -13.99
C LYS A 30 20.20 17.29 -13.86
N CYS A 31 20.25 16.76 -12.64
CA CYS A 31 20.12 15.33 -12.38
C CYS A 31 18.65 14.88 -12.52
N PHE A 32 17.70 15.69 -12.04
CA PHE A 32 16.26 15.39 -12.12
C PHE A 32 15.73 15.33 -13.56
N LYS A 33 16.12 16.30 -14.42
CA LYS A 33 15.75 16.26 -15.85
C LYS A 33 16.40 15.12 -16.63
N ARG A 34 17.59 14.67 -16.24
CA ARG A 34 18.33 13.63 -16.97
C ARG A 34 17.85 12.21 -16.66
N MET A 35 17.18 12.01 -15.53
CA MET A 35 16.63 10.71 -15.13
C MET A 35 15.24 10.42 -15.75
N TYR A 36 14.46 11.46 -16.07
CA TYR A 36 13.15 11.32 -16.73
C TYR A 36 13.16 11.48 -18.24
N SER A 37 14.29 11.88 -18.83
CA SER A 37 14.44 12.00 -20.28
C SER A 37 15.01 10.71 -20.87
N SER A 38 14.15 9.69 -21.00
CA SER A 38 14.24 8.56 -21.94
C SER A 38 13.71 7.27 -21.31
N SER A 39 12.42 7.25 -20.97
CA SER A 39 11.65 6.01 -21.08
C SER A 39 10.64 6.21 -22.19
N LYS A 40 10.85 5.49 -23.29
CA LYS A 40 9.80 5.22 -24.29
C LYS A 40 8.56 4.80 -23.48
N SER A 41 7.49 5.57 -23.54
CA SER A 41 6.27 5.34 -22.76
C SER A 41 5.77 3.91 -23.02
N LYS A 42 6.04 2.99 -22.09
CA LYS A 42 5.19 1.81 -21.94
C LYS A 42 3.82 2.38 -21.62
N ASN A 43 2.90 2.32 -22.57
CA ASN A 43 1.56 2.89 -22.45
C ASN A 43 1.00 2.56 -21.05
N LEU A 44 0.79 3.58 -20.24
CA LEU A 44 0.15 3.44 -18.94
C LEU A 44 -1.26 2.91 -19.23
N THR A 45 -1.56 1.69 -18.79
CA THR A 45 -2.82 1.03 -19.18
C THR A 45 -4.04 1.62 -18.47
N HIS A 46 -3.86 2.39 -17.40
CA HIS A 46 -4.93 2.98 -16.59
C HIS A 46 -5.25 4.44 -16.91
N ILE A 47 -4.75 4.97 -18.03
CA ILE A 47 -5.10 6.31 -18.51
C ILE A 47 -5.77 6.23 -19.87
N ASP A 48 -6.81 7.03 -20.08
CA ASP A 48 -7.42 7.21 -21.38
C ASP A 48 -6.59 8.13 -22.30
N GLU A 49 -7.05 8.32 -23.53
CA GLU A 49 -6.40 9.18 -24.53
C GLU A 49 -6.34 10.67 -24.11
N GLN A 50 -7.10 11.06 -23.09
CA GLN A 50 -7.14 12.41 -22.51
C GLN A 50 -6.31 12.51 -21.21
N GLY A 51 -5.63 11.43 -20.80
CA GLY A 51 -4.83 11.35 -19.59
C GLY A 51 -5.62 11.18 -18.29
N LYS A 52 -6.90 10.82 -18.35
CA LYS A 52 -7.75 10.54 -17.18
C LYS A 52 -7.71 9.07 -16.80
N ALA A 53 -7.90 8.79 -15.50
CA ALA A 53 -7.99 7.44 -14.97
C ALA A 53 -9.12 6.64 -15.64
N SER A 54 -8.80 5.48 -16.21
CA SER A 54 -9.76 4.59 -16.86
C SER A 54 -9.48 3.11 -16.55
N MET A 55 -10.55 2.32 -16.45
CA MET A 55 -10.44 0.87 -16.28
C MET A 55 -10.05 0.23 -17.62
N VAL A 56 -9.06 -0.65 -17.59
CA VAL A 56 -8.60 -1.36 -18.80
C VAL A 56 -9.68 -2.28 -19.32
N ASP A 57 -10.05 -2.18 -20.60
CA ASP A 57 -10.89 -3.22 -21.20
C ASP A 57 -10.10 -4.54 -21.32
N VAL A 58 -10.66 -5.61 -20.77
CA VAL A 58 -10.11 -6.96 -20.81
C VAL A 58 -10.96 -7.91 -21.64
N SER A 59 -12.00 -7.44 -22.34
CA SER A 59 -12.96 -8.22 -23.11
C SER A 59 -12.32 -9.22 -24.08
N THR A 60 -11.26 -8.81 -24.79
CA THR A 60 -10.53 -9.59 -25.80
C THR A 60 -9.50 -10.56 -25.23
N LYS A 61 -9.22 -10.51 -23.92
CA LYS A 61 -8.24 -11.39 -23.28
C LYS A 61 -8.85 -12.77 -23.01
N ASN A 62 -8.04 -13.81 -23.16
CA ASN A 62 -8.42 -15.17 -22.82
C ASN A 62 -8.51 -15.36 -21.30
N VAL A 63 -9.44 -16.22 -20.86
CA VAL A 63 -9.52 -16.69 -19.48
C VAL A 63 -8.37 -17.67 -19.25
N THR A 64 -7.62 -17.47 -18.18
CA THR A 64 -6.53 -18.35 -17.75
C THR A 64 -6.53 -18.48 -16.24
N SER A 65 -6.01 -19.59 -15.72
CA SER A 65 -5.77 -19.72 -14.29
C SER A 65 -4.66 -18.77 -13.84
N ARG A 66 -4.90 -18.05 -12.75
CA ARG A 66 -4.04 -16.99 -12.23
C ARG A 66 -3.94 -17.09 -10.73
N THR A 67 -2.73 -16.87 -10.22
CA THR A 67 -2.45 -16.86 -8.79
C THR A 67 -1.55 -15.68 -8.45
N ALA A 68 -1.74 -15.08 -7.28
CA ALA A 68 -0.87 -14.07 -6.73
C ALA A 68 -0.64 -14.33 -5.23
N THR A 69 0.60 -14.15 -4.79
CA THR A 69 1.00 -14.27 -3.39
C THR A 69 1.63 -12.96 -2.93
N ALA A 70 1.12 -12.39 -1.84
CA ALA A 70 1.65 -11.19 -1.20
C ALA A 70 2.06 -11.46 0.25
N LYS A 71 3.01 -10.69 0.76
CA LYS A 71 3.49 -10.73 2.14
C LYS A 71 3.40 -9.36 2.78
N GLY A 72 3.35 -9.35 4.10
CA GLY A 72 3.33 -8.17 4.96
C GLY A 72 3.79 -8.53 6.37
N SER A 73 4.11 -7.51 7.16
CA SER A 73 4.40 -7.73 8.58
C SER A 73 3.95 -6.57 9.47
N VAL A 74 3.70 -6.88 10.73
CA VAL A 74 3.38 -5.91 11.78
C VAL A 74 4.32 -6.10 12.95
N TYR A 75 5.18 -5.11 13.22
CA TYR A 75 5.91 -5.06 14.47
C TYR A 75 4.95 -4.68 15.60
N VAL A 76 4.84 -5.54 16.62
CA VAL A 76 3.88 -5.39 17.73
C VAL A 76 4.53 -5.09 19.07
N GLY A 77 5.82 -5.41 19.24
CA GLY A 77 6.56 -5.22 20.48
C GLY A 77 6.23 -6.26 21.58
N ALA A 78 7.14 -6.41 22.54
CA ALA A 78 7.15 -7.51 23.52
C ALA A 78 5.87 -7.67 24.36
N SER A 79 5.24 -6.56 24.76
CA SER A 79 4.01 -6.62 25.56
C SER A 79 2.85 -7.25 24.79
N ILE A 80 2.67 -6.89 23.51
CA ILE A 80 1.62 -7.47 22.67
C ILE A 80 1.99 -8.89 22.26
N THR A 81 3.26 -9.17 21.93
CA THR A 81 3.76 -10.53 21.63
C THR A 81 3.34 -11.52 22.72
N LYS A 82 3.59 -11.18 24.00
CA LYS A 82 3.23 -12.03 25.13
C LYS A 82 1.72 -12.29 25.18
N LEU A 83 0.91 -11.23 25.02
CA LEU A 83 -0.55 -11.35 25.06
C LEU A 83 -1.12 -12.15 23.87
N ILE A 84 -0.54 -12.03 22.67
CA ILE A 84 -0.95 -12.83 21.52
C ILE A 84 -0.61 -14.31 21.77
N LYS A 85 0.59 -14.61 22.27
CA LYS A 85 1.02 -15.98 22.58
C LYS A 85 0.09 -16.65 23.60
N GLU A 86 -0.28 -15.92 24.64
CA GLU A 86 -1.16 -16.40 25.70
C GLU A 86 -2.65 -16.33 25.33
N ASN A 87 -2.98 -15.84 24.12
CA ASN A 87 -4.34 -15.56 23.66
C ASN A 87 -5.14 -14.70 24.66
N ASN A 88 -4.48 -13.72 25.27
CA ASN A 88 -4.98 -12.92 26.39
C ASN A 88 -5.19 -11.44 26.00
N ILE A 89 -5.41 -11.17 24.72
CA ILE A 89 -5.86 -9.86 24.25
C ILE A 89 -7.35 -9.73 24.56
N LYS A 90 -7.78 -8.61 25.17
CA LYS A 90 -9.18 -8.39 25.58
C LYS A 90 -10.22 -8.56 24.46
N LYS A 91 -9.81 -8.36 23.21
CA LYS A 91 -10.66 -8.48 22.02
C LYS A 91 -10.75 -9.90 21.45
N GLY A 92 -10.02 -10.86 22.01
CA GLY A 92 -9.99 -12.26 21.56
C GLY A 92 -8.81 -12.61 20.66
N ASP A 93 -8.98 -13.65 19.85
CA ASP A 93 -7.95 -14.21 18.96
C ASP A 93 -7.56 -13.24 17.85
N VAL A 94 -6.41 -12.58 18.04
CA VAL A 94 -5.89 -11.58 17.10
C VAL A 94 -5.56 -12.19 15.74
N LEU A 95 -4.90 -13.35 15.72
CA LEU A 95 -4.40 -13.96 14.49
C LEU A 95 -5.56 -14.55 13.67
N GLY A 96 -6.50 -15.24 14.33
CA GLY A 96 -7.69 -15.76 13.69
C GLY A 96 -8.58 -14.66 13.10
N VAL A 97 -8.82 -13.58 13.86
CA VAL A 97 -9.63 -12.44 13.37
C VAL A 97 -8.93 -11.72 12.21
N ALA A 98 -7.61 -11.53 12.27
CA ALA A 98 -6.84 -10.93 11.17
C ALA A 98 -6.89 -11.78 9.88
N LYS A 99 -6.79 -13.11 10.01
CA LYS A 99 -6.95 -14.04 8.90
C LYS A 99 -8.33 -13.92 8.23
N LEU A 100 -9.41 -13.91 9.02
CA LEU A 100 -10.76 -13.74 8.51
C LEU A 100 -10.95 -12.38 7.81
N ALA A 101 -10.43 -11.31 8.41
CA ALA A 101 -10.48 -9.98 7.83
C ALA A 101 -9.74 -9.91 6.48
N GLY A 102 -8.57 -10.54 6.36
CA GLY A 102 -7.85 -10.65 5.10
C GLY A 102 -8.64 -11.39 4.01
N ILE A 103 -9.31 -12.50 4.37
CA ILE A 103 -10.17 -13.26 3.44
C ILE A 103 -11.34 -12.41 2.95
N MET A 104 -12.00 -11.68 3.86
CA MET A 104 -13.10 -10.78 3.51
C MET A 104 -12.63 -9.62 2.62
N ALA A 105 -11.45 -9.08 2.90
CA ALA A 105 -10.86 -7.98 2.16
C ALA A 105 -10.53 -8.36 0.72
N ALA A 106 -9.94 -9.53 0.47
CA ALA A 106 -9.69 -10.01 -0.88
C ALA A 106 -10.97 -10.00 -1.74
N LYS A 107 -12.10 -10.45 -1.19
CA LYS A 107 -13.40 -10.47 -1.88
C LYS A 107 -13.96 -9.07 -2.17
N LYS A 108 -13.51 -8.04 -1.45
CA LYS A 108 -13.97 -6.66 -1.56
C LYS A 108 -13.00 -5.74 -2.27
N THR A 109 -11.95 -6.28 -2.88
CA THR A 109 -10.87 -5.48 -3.50
C THR A 109 -11.39 -4.50 -4.54
N SER A 110 -12.33 -4.91 -5.39
CA SER A 110 -12.95 -4.07 -6.42
C SER A 110 -13.84 -2.94 -5.87
N GLU A 111 -14.34 -3.09 -4.63
CA GLU A 111 -15.05 -2.01 -3.93
C GLU A 111 -14.09 -0.95 -3.37
N LEU A 112 -12.83 -1.33 -3.10
CA LEU A 112 -11.83 -0.51 -2.41
C LEU A 112 -10.83 0.15 -3.38
N VAL A 113 -10.45 -0.54 -4.46
CA VAL A 113 -9.47 -0.07 -5.44
C VAL A 113 -10.19 0.35 -6.73
N PRO A 114 -10.31 1.66 -7.03
CA PRO A 114 -11.29 2.18 -8.00
C PRO A 114 -11.23 1.61 -9.43
N LEU A 115 -10.07 1.15 -9.89
CA LEU A 115 -9.88 0.66 -11.27
C LEU A 115 -9.66 -0.85 -11.34
N CYS A 116 -9.82 -1.58 -10.24
CA CYS A 116 -9.80 -3.04 -10.25
C CYS A 116 -11.09 -3.57 -10.87
N HIS A 117 -10.96 -4.59 -11.72
CA HIS A 117 -12.10 -5.35 -12.20
C HIS A 117 -12.73 -6.11 -11.04
N ASN A 118 -14.03 -6.39 -11.15
CA ASN A 118 -14.67 -7.36 -10.29
C ASN A 118 -14.30 -8.78 -10.75
N ILE A 119 -13.63 -9.56 -9.89
CA ILE A 119 -13.09 -10.88 -10.22
C ILE A 119 -13.76 -11.94 -9.34
N SER A 120 -14.30 -12.99 -9.95
CA SER A 120 -14.74 -14.19 -9.23
C SER A 120 -13.52 -14.98 -8.75
N LEU A 121 -13.31 -15.01 -7.44
CA LEU A 121 -12.15 -15.68 -6.82
C LEU A 121 -12.45 -17.16 -6.59
N ASN A 122 -11.48 -18.02 -6.93
CA ASN A 122 -11.58 -19.47 -6.74
C ASN A 122 -11.14 -19.89 -5.33
N ASN A 123 -10.01 -19.31 -4.87
CA ASN A 123 -9.46 -19.62 -3.55
C ASN A 123 -8.76 -18.41 -2.95
N ILE A 124 -8.84 -18.29 -1.63
CA ILE A 124 -8.16 -17.27 -0.83
C ILE A 124 -7.57 -17.97 0.39
N LYS A 125 -6.24 -17.99 0.48
CA LYS A 125 -5.49 -18.48 1.63
C LYS A 125 -4.81 -17.30 2.29
N VAL A 126 -5.11 -17.05 3.56
CA VAL A 126 -4.40 -16.07 4.39
C VAL A 126 -3.82 -16.80 5.58
N ASP A 127 -2.54 -16.60 5.83
CA ASP A 127 -1.82 -17.15 6.96
C ASP A 127 -1.16 -16.03 7.75
N THR A 128 -1.21 -16.15 9.07
CA THR A 128 -0.63 -15.19 10.02
C THR A 128 0.19 -15.97 11.05
N SER A 129 1.42 -15.54 11.31
CA SER A 129 2.30 -16.18 12.29
C SER A 129 3.02 -15.16 13.15
N LEU A 130 3.23 -15.48 14.43
CA LEU A 130 3.96 -14.64 15.36
C LEU A 130 5.41 -15.12 15.46
N ASP A 131 6.36 -14.22 15.19
CA ASP A 131 7.76 -14.36 15.55
C ASP A 131 7.97 -13.68 16.91
N GLU A 132 8.08 -14.51 17.95
CA GLU A 132 8.20 -14.05 19.33
C GLU A 132 9.53 -13.32 19.59
N GLU A 133 10.61 -13.77 18.96
CA GLU A 133 11.94 -13.21 19.16
C GLU A 133 12.02 -11.80 18.57
N LYS A 134 11.45 -11.61 17.37
CA LYS A 134 11.46 -10.32 16.68
C LYS A 134 10.29 -9.41 17.06
N ASN A 135 9.28 -9.95 17.76
CA ASN A 135 8.03 -9.26 18.07
C ASN A 135 7.29 -8.79 16.81
N ILE A 136 7.24 -9.67 15.80
CA ILE A 136 6.65 -9.39 14.49
C ILE A 136 5.55 -10.42 14.22
N VAL A 137 4.40 -9.95 13.74
CA VAL A 137 3.41 -10.82 13.10
C VAL A 137 3.63 -10.78 11.60
N PHE A 138 3.94 -11.92 11.00
CA PHE A 138 4.01 -12.09 9.56
C PHE A 138 2.64 -12.43 8.99
N ILE A 139 2.38 -11.96 7.78
CA ILE A 139 1.14 -12.18 7.04
C ILE A 139 1.51 -12.60 5.63
N GLU A 140 0.92 -13.68 5.15
CA GLU A 140 1.00 -14.12 3.76
C GLU A 140 -0.40 -14.37 3.23
N ALA A 141 -0.70 -13.84 2.04
CA ALA A 141 -1.95 -14.10 1.35
C ALA A 141 -1.69 -14.63 -0.06
N THR A 142 -2.31 -15.76 -0.40
CA THR A 142 -2.32 -16.31 -1.75
C THR A 142 -3.75 -16.36 -2.27
N VAL A 143 -4.00 -15.74 -3.42
CA VAL A 143 -5.32 -15.66 -4.05
C VAL A 143 -5.23 -16.27 -5.45
N SER A 144 -6.28 -17.00 -5.87
CA SER A 144 -6.38 -17.52 -7.22
C SER A 144 -7.76 -17.29 -7.86
N CYS A 145 -7.77 -17.24 -9.19
CA CYS A 145 -8.98 -17.16 -10.01
C CYS A 145 -8.74 -17.80 -11.38
N ASP A 146 -9.84 -18.06 -12.10
CA ASP A 146 -9.80 -18.24 -13.55
C ASP A 146 -10.40 -16.98 -14.18
N GLY A 147 -9.56 -16.17 -14.82
CA GLY A 147 -9.97 -14.83 -15.26
C GLY A 147 -9.13 -14.22 -16.35
N LYS A 148 -9.57 -13.04 -16.81
CA LYS A 148 -8.93 -12.24 -17.87
C LYS A 148 -7.87 -11.26 -17.35
N THR A 149 -7.87 -11.02 -16.03
CA THR A 149 -6.94 -10.15 -15.32
C THR A 149 -6.40 -10.86 -14.08
N GLY A 150 -5.24 -10.43 -13.60
CA GLY A 150 -4.57 -11.00 -12.42
C GLY A 150 -5.24 -10.63 -11.10
N VAL A 151 -4.80 -11.29 -10.03
CA VAL A 151 -5.32 -11.14 -8.66
C VAL A 151 -4.27 -10.54 -7.70
N GLU A 152 -3.32 -9.77 -8.24
CA GLU A 152 -2.26 -9.12 -7.46
C GLU A 152 -2.86 -8.19 -6.39
N MET A 153 -3.90 -7.45 -6.75
CA MET A 153 -4.52 -6.47 -5.86
C MET A 153 -5.32 -7.14 -4.74
N GLU A 154 -5.92 -8.30 -4.99
CA GLU A 154 -6.64 -9.07 -3.99
C GLU A 154 -5.70 -9.62 -2.93
N ALA A 155 -4.53 -10.12 -3.33
CA ALA A 155 -3.51 -10.59 -2.40
C ALA A 155 -2.95 -9.43 -1.55
N LEU A 156 -2.61 -8.29 -2.17
CA LEU A 156 -2.12 -7.11 -1.46
C LEU A 156 -3.16 -6.51 -0.51
N THR A 157 -4.43 -6.48 -0.92
CA THR A 157 -5.53 -5.97 -0.11
C THR A 157 -5.80 -6.88 1.09
N ALA A 158 -5.74 -8.21 0.91
CA ALA A 158 -5.86 -9.16 2.01
C ALA A 158 -4.79 -8.95 3.08
N VAL A 159 -3.52 -8.84 2.69
CA VAL A 159 -2.41 -8.57 3.61
C VAL A 159 -2.60 -7.23 4.33
N SER A 160 -2.98 -6.19 3.60
CA SER A 160 -3.13 -4.84 4.14
C SER A 160 -4.23 -4.76 5.20
N ILE A 161 -5.39 -5.34 4.93
CA ILE A 161 -6.50 -5.34 5.88
C ILE A 161 -6.24 -6.28 7.05
N ALA A 162 -5.59 -7.42 6.84
CA ALA A 162 -5.15 -8.28 7.95
C ALA A 162 -4.19 -7.52 8.89
N ALA A 163 -3.24 -6.75 8.34
CA ALA A 163 -2.31 -5.93 9.12
C ALA A 163 -3.04 -4.83 9.92
N LEU A 164 -3.98 -4.11 9.27
CA LEU A 164 -4.81 -3.10 9.93
C LEU A 164 -5.70 -3.73 11.03
N THR A 165 -6.14 -4.96 10.84
CA THR A 165 -6.94 -5.69 11.83
C THR A 165 -6.09 -6.06 13.05
N ILE A 166 -4.86 -6.55 12.86
CA ILE A 166 -3.91 -6.78 13.97
C ILE A 166 -3.70 -5.48 14.75
N TYR A 167 -3.50 -4.36 14.03
CA TYR A 167 -3.36 -3.06 14.65
C TYR A 167 -4.61 -2.69 15.47
N ASP A 168 -5.80 -2.84 14.92
CA ASP A 168 -7.06 -2.51 15.61
C ASP A 168 -7.25 -3.33 16.90
N MET A 169 -6.93 -4.61 16.82
CA MET A 169 -7.05 -5.57 17.92
C MET A 169 -6.09 -5.25 19.07
N CYS A 170 -4.91 -4.72 18.77
CA CYS A 170 -3.84 -4.51 19.76
C CYS A 170 -3.63 -3.06 20.19
N LYS A 171 -4.20 -2.04 19.49
CA LYS A 171 -3.94 -0.61 19.74
C LYS A 171 -4.27 -0.10 21.15
N ALA A 172 -5.07 -0.85 21.91
CA ALA A 172 -5.39 -0.53 23.30
C ALA A 172 -4.22 -0.84 24.26
N VAL A 173 -3.35 -1.79 23.90
CA VAL A 173 -2.17 -2.19 24.68
C VAL A 173 -1.00 -1.28 24.35
N ASN A 174 -0.72 -1.08 23.06
CA ASN A 174 0.35 -0.19 22.58
C ASN A 174 0.00 0.33 21.18
N LYS A 175 0.21 1.62 20.94
CA LYS A 175 -0.04 2.29 19.66
C LYS A 175 1.20 2.45 18.77
N LYS A 176 2.39 2.07 19.25
CA LYS A 176 3.66 2.19 18.52
C LYS A 176 3.92 1.00 17.57
N MET A 177 2.87 0.31 17.12
CA MET A 177 2.99 -0.79 16.17
C MET A 177 3.32 -0.24 14.78
N ILE A 178 4.06 -1.00 13.98
CA ILE A 178 4.48 -0.59 12.64
C ILE A 178 4.06 -1.65 11.64
N ILE A 179 3.18 -1.28 10.70
CA ILE A 179 2.89 -2.08 9.51
C ILE A 179 3.98 -1.79 8.48
N LYS A 180 4.64 -2.83 7.98
CA LYS A 180 5.76 -2.69 7.04
C LYS A 180 5.81 -3.86 6.05
N ASP A 181 6.62 -3.67 5.02
CA ASP A 181 7.00 -4.71 4.06
C ASP A 181 5.78 -5.38 3.41
N ILE A 182 4.80 -4.59 2.97
CA ILE A 182 3.68 -5.09 2.16
C ILE A 182 4.09 -5.10 0.70
N TYR A 183 4.19 -6.29 0.11
CA TYR A 183 4.63 -6.46 -1.26
C TYR A 183 4.12 -7.75 -1.89
N LEU A 184 4.18 -7.80 -3.22
CA LEU A 184 3.88 -9.01 -3.98
C LEU A 184 5.13 -9.89 -4.04
N VAL A 185 4.99 -11.18 -3.75
CA VAL A 185 6.07 -12.17 -3.75
C VAL A 185 6.12 -12.89 -5.10
N ARG A 186 4.96 -13.28 -5.60
CA ARG A 186 4.84 -14.11 -6.79
C ARG A 186 3.51 -13.86 -7.48
N LYS A 187 3.51 -13.96 -8.80
CA LYS A 187 2.29 -14.13 -9.59
C LYS A 187 2.48 -15.14 -10.72
N THR A 188 1.39 -15.76 -11.13
CA THR A 188 1.34 -16.70 -12.26
C THR A 188 0.11 -16.44 -13.13
N GLY A 189 0.20 -16.85 -14.39
CA GLY A 189 -0.92 -16.80 -15.34
C GLY A 189 -1.00 -15.52 -16.18
N GLY A 190 -1.87 -15.55 -17.18
CA GLY A 190 -1.96 -14.52 -18.21
C GLY A 190 -0.75 -14.43 -19.13
N SER A 191 -0.73 -13.37 -19.95
CA SER A 191 0.32 -13.15 -20.95
C SER A 191 1.71 -12.89 -20.36
N SER A 192 1.79 -12.50 -19.09
CA SER A 192 3.06 -12.24 -18.39
C SER A 192 3.72 -13.49 -17.81
N GLY A 193 3.04 -14.65 -17.81
CA GLY A 193 3.59 -15.90 -17.29
C GLY A 193 3.83 -15.87 -15.76
N ILE A 194 4.91 -16.52 -15.32
CA ILE A 194 5.34 -16.57 -13.91
C ILE A 194 6.27 -15.39 -13.65
N HIS A 195 6.05 -14.69 -12.53
CA HIS A 195 6.95 -13.64 -12.07
C HIS A 195 7.14 -13.75 -10.56
N ASP A 196 8.39 -13.88 -10.15
CA ASP A 196 8.81 -13.85 -8.75
C ASP A 196 9.46 -12.48 -8.49
N PHE A 197 9.05 -11.83 -7.42
CA PHE A 197 9.54 -10.51 -7.03
C PHE A 197 10.56 -10.69 -5.91
N GLU A 198 11.84 -10.53 -6.24
CA GLU A 198 12.91 -10.45 -5.25
C GLU A 198 12.94 -9.03 -4.63
N ILE A 199 13.05 -8.96 -3.31
CA ILE A 199 13.15 -7.71 -2.53
C ILE A 199 14.38 -7.76 -1.65
#